data_AF-A0A522P9T0-F1
#
_entry.id   AF-A0A522P9T0-F1
#
_cell.length_a   1.000
_cell.length_b   1.000
_cell.length_c   1.000
_cell.angle_alpha   90.00
_cell.angle_beta   90.00
_cell.angle_gamma   90.00
#
_symmetry.space_group_name_H-M   'P 1'
#
loop_
_entity.id
_entity.type
_entity.pdbx_description
1 polymer ?
#
loop_
_entity_poly.entity_id
_entity_poly.type
_entity_poly.pdbx_seq_one_letter_code
_entity_poly.pdbx_strand_id
1 'polypeptide(L)'
;MPGSIQSSVGGAWDQILTVLQNLIVPNWNDWIAMLPIALILGVMGPIFTLLALGWAHHLLTRRRGRLRLAEPAPRPVPRTSAGEPIVPPNAPYCSTDGLLYPARARICEVCGQELTVRCPVDDTLRPAAESLCRTCGTKYVLGAASTALTVRRSAGPPEGGAAVA
;
A
#
# COMPACT_ATOMS: atom_id res chain seq x y z
N MET A 1 80.72 -51.98 9.91
CA MET A 1 80.07 -50.80 9.28
C MET A 1 78.54 -50.77 9.53
N PRO A 2 78.05 -50.71 10.77
CA PRO A 2 76.59 -50.68 11.05
C PRO A 2 75.97 -49.27 11.16
N GLY A 3 76.77 -48.20 11.20
CA GLY A 3 76.26 -46.84 11.50
C GLY A 3 75.53 -46.12 10.36
N SER A 4 75.72 -46.52 9.10
CA SER A 4 75.16 -45.79 7.94
C SER A 4 73.67 -46.03 7.70
N ILE A 5 73.16 -47.22 8.05
CA ILE A 5 71.72 -47.54 7.94
C ILE A 5 70.93 -46.83 9.05
N GLN A 6 71.54 -46.65 10.22
CA GLN A 6 70.88 -45.99 11.34
C GLN A 6 70.71 -44.48 11.08
N SER A 7 71.69 -43.84 10.40
CA SER A 7 71.57 -42.44 9.98
C SER A 7 70.59 -42.22 8.84
N SER A 8 70.45 -43.17 7.90
CA SER A 8 69.49 -43.02 6.78
C SER A 8 68.04 -43.17 7.25
N VAL A 9 67.79 -44.09 8.18
CA VAL A 9 66.46 -44.28 8.79
C VAL A 9 66.09 -43.09 9.67
N GLY A 10 67.02 -42.56 10.46
CA GLY A 10 66.79 -41.36 11.28
C GLY A 10 66.40 -40.14 10.44
N GLY A 11 67.14 -39.84 9.38
CA GLY A 11 66.84 -38.69 8.51
C GLY A 11 65.52 -38.81 7.75
N ALA A 12 65.15 -40.01 7.29
CA ALA A 12 63.86 -40.25 6.66
C ALA A 12 62.69 -40.05 7.64
N TRP A 13 62.89 -40.44 8.90
CA TRP A 13 61.89 -40.27 9.96
C TRP A 13 61.67 -38.80 10.31
N ASP A 14 62.74 -38.00 10.42
CA ASP A 14 62.63 -36.56 10.67
C ASP A 14 61.87 -35.82 9.56
N GLN A 15 62.05 -36.24 8.30
CA GLN A 15 61.36 -35.67 7.15
C GLN A 15 59.86 -35.99 7.17
N ILE A 16 59.50 -37.22 7.54
CA ILE A 16 58.09 -37.62 7.74
C ILE A 16 57.47 -36.81 8.88
N LEU A 17 58.17 -36.70 10.01
CA LEU A 17 57.68 -35.93 11.16
C LEU A 17 57.48 -34.46 10.81
N THR A 18 58.36 -33.85 10.02
CA THR A 18 58.24 -32.45 9.58
C THR A 18 57.00 -32.23 8.71
N VAL A 19 56.72 -33.14 7.77
CA VAL A 19 55.52 -33.08 6.93
C VAL A 19 54.27 -33.30 7.77
N LEU A 20 54.30 -34.28 8.67
CA LEU A 20 53.19 -34.59 9.56
C LEU A 20 52.90 -33.43 10.52
N GLN A 21 53.93 -32.74 11.00
CA GLN A 21 53.80 -31.60 11.90
C GLN A 21 53.19 -30.39 11.21
N ASN A 22 53.54 -30.12 9.94
CA ASN A 22 52.89 -29.09 9.13
C ASN A 22 51.43 -29.44 8.79
N LEU A 23 51.10 -30.73 8.69
CA LEU A 23 49.74 -31.18 8.37
C LEU A 23 48.82 -31.29 9.61
N ILE A 24 49.37 -31.66 10.76
CA ILE A 24 48.65 -31.80 12.05
C ILE A 24 48.57 -30.45 12.77
N VAL A 25 49.61 -29.62 12.66
CA VAL A 25 49.68 -28.26 13.21
C VAL A 25 49.99 -27.27 12.08
N PRO A 26 49.12 -27.15 11.06
CA PRO A 26 49.23 -26.04 10.13
C PRO A 26 49.05 -24.73 10.91
N ASN A 27 49.48 -23.61 10.33
CA ASN A 27 49.28 -22.29 10.92
C ASN A 27 47.78 -21.91 10.90
N TRP A 28 47.00 -22.51 11.81
CA TRP A 28 45.56 -22.30 11.98
C TRP A 28 45.22 -20.85 12.27
N ASN A 29 46.18 -20.08 12.78
CA ASN A 29 46.03 -18.68 13.09
C ASN A 29 45.60 -17.85 11.86
N ASP A 30 46.18 -18.13 10.69
CA ASP A 30 45.86 -17.38 9.46
C ASP A 30 44.43 -17.68 8.98
N TRP A 31 43.99 -18.93 9.12
CA TRP A 31 42.63 -19.36 8.79
C TRP A 31 41.59 -18.78 9.77
N ILE A 32 41.90 -18.80 11.06
CA ILE A 32 41.05 -18.22 12.11
C ILE A 32 40.95 -16.71 11.93
N ALA A 33 42.04 -16.03 11.54
CA ALA A 33 42.04 -14.60 11.27
C ALA A 33 41.14 -14.21 10.07
N MET A 34 40.98 -15.11 9.10
CA MET A 34 40.12 -14.87 7.92
C MET A 34 38.67 -15.34 8.08
N LEU A 35 38.38 -16.19 9.08
CA LEU A 35 37.06 -16.72 9.36
C LEU A 35 35.97 -15.62 9.56
N PRO A 36 36.24 -14.51 10.29
CA PRO A 36 35.26 -13.42 10.44
C PRO A 36 34.86 -12.80 9.10
N ILE A 37 35.83 -12.58 8.21
CA ILE A 37 35.58 -11.98 6.89
C ILE A 37 34.78 -12.95 6.02
N ALA A 38 35.18 -14.22 6.00
CA ALA A 38 34.48 -15.26 5.26
C ALA A 38 33.02 -15.44 5.73
N LEU A 39 32.77 -15.33 7.04
CA LEU A 39 31.42 -15.44 7.61
C LEU A 39 30.57 -14.20 7.29
N ILE A 40 31.14 -13.00 7.38
CA ILE A 40 30.41 -11.78 7.04
C ILE A 40 30.04 -11.76 5.56
N LEU A 41 30.99 -12.05 4.66
CA LEU A 41 30.73 -12.00 3.22
C LEU A 41 29.93 -13.21 2.73
N GLY A 42 30.21 -14.41 3.25
CA GLY A 42 29.60 -15.65 2.80
C GLY A 42 28.23 -15.94 3.43
N VAL A 43 27.99 -15.49 4.66
CA VAL A 43 26.76 -15.82 5.40
C VAL A 43 25.93 -14.57 5.67
N MET A 44 26.52 -13.55 6.30
CA MET A 44 25.75 -12.36 6.69
C MET A 44 25.28 -11.56 5.48
N GLY A 45 26.13 -11.39 4.46
CA GLY A 45 25.81 -10.68 3.21
C GLY A 45 24.54 -11.24 2.53
N PRO A 46 24.50 -12.54 2.22
CA PRO A 46 23.30 -13.17 1.63
C PRO A 46 22.07 -13.07 2.53
N ILE A 47 22.21 -13.25 3.85
CA ILE A 47 21.08 -13.14 4.80
C ILE A 47 20.47 -11.74 4.73
N PHE A 48 21.30 -10.69 4.83
CA PHE A 48 20.80 -9.31 4.76
C PHE A 48 20.20 -8.98 3.40
N THR A 49 20.79 -9.51 2.32
CA THR A 49 20.28 -9.34 0.96
C THR A 49 18.89 -9.95 0.81
N LEU A 50 18.70 -11.20 1.26
CA LEU A 50 17.40 -11.89 1.23
C LEU A 50 16.37 -11.18 2.11
N LEU A 51 16.77 -10.71 3.28
CA LEU A 51 15.88 -9.99 4.20
C LEU A 51 15.43 -8.65 3.60
N ALA A 52 16.34 -7.91 2.97
CA ALA A 52 16.01 -6.67 2.26
C ALA A 52 15.08 -6.93 1.06
N LEU A 53 15.36 -7.96 0.26
CA LEU A 53 14.51 -8.38 -0.87
C LEU A 53 13.13 -8.83 -0.40
N GLY A 54 13.05 -9.62 0.67
CA GLY A 54 11.79 -10.06 1.26
C GLY A 54 10.97 -8.87 1.75
N TRP A 55 11.61 -7.91 2.42
CA TRP A 55 10.95 -6.70 2.90
C TRP A 55 10.49 -5.80 1.75
N ALA A 56 11.33 -5.59 0.73
CA ALA A 56 10.97 -4.85 -0.47
C ALA A 56 9.79 -5.50 -1.20
N HIS A 57 9.85 -6.81 -1.43
CA HIS A 57 8.76 -7.57 -2.04
C HIS A 57 7.47 -7.45 -1.22
N HIS A 58 7.56 -7.55 0.11
CA HIS A 58 6.43 -7.41 1.01
C HIS A 58 5.82 -5.99 0.94
N LEU A 59 6.63 -4.93 0.86
CA LEU A 59 6.12 -3.56 0.67
C LEU A 59 5.48 -3.35 -0.70
N LEU A 60 6.09 -3.89 -1.76
CA LEU A 60 5.54 -3.80 -3.11
C LEU A 60 4.23 -4.57 -3.25
N THR A 61 4.09 -5.72 -2.58
CA THR A 61 2.88 -6.55 -2.61
C THR A 61 1.76 -6.03 -1.72
N ARG A 62 2.05 -5.23 -0.68
CA ARG A 62 1.06 -4.44 0.05
C ARG A 62 0.51 -3.33 -0.85
N ARG A 63 -0.38 -3.72 -1.78
CA ARG A 63 -1.18 -2.80 -2.59
C ARG A 63 -1.93 -1.87 -1.64
N ARG A 64 -1.51 -0.60 -1.60
CA ARG A 64 -2.18 0.50 -0.91
C ARG A 64 -3.69 0.31 -1.03
N GLY A 65 -4.35 0.04 0.10
CA GLY A 65 -5.77 -0.31 0.15
C GLY A 65 -6.56 0.65 -0.71
N ARG A 66 -7.26 0.13 -1.72
CA ARG A 66 -8.08 0.94 -2.61
C ARG A 66 -9.10 1.67 -1.75
N LEU A 67 -8.92 2.98 -1.60
CA LEU A 67 -9.89 3.86 -0.97
C LEU A 67 -11.16 3.79 -1.81
N ARG A 68 -12.14 2.98 -1.38
CA ARG A 68 -13.48 3.05 -1.95
C ARG A 68 -14.11 4.32 -1.41
N LEU A 69 -14.25 5.32 -2.28
CA LEU A 69 -15.04 6.50 -1.96
C LEU A 69 -16.49 6.04 -1.80
N ALA A 70 -16.92 5.90 -0.55
CA ALA A 70 -18.32 5.65 -0.22
C ALA A 70 -19.10 6.93 -0.51
N GLU A 71 -20.03 6.86 -1.44
CA GLU A 71 -20.94 7.96 -1.76
C GLU A 71 -21.72 8.34 -0.47
N PRO A 72 -21.77 9.61 -0.06
CA PRO A 72 -22.50 10.02 1.13
C PRO A 72 -24.00 9.74 0.97
N ALA A 73 -24.64 9.26 2.05
CA ALA A 73 -26.07 8.99 2.09
C ALA A 73 -26.90 10.26 1.75
N PRO A 74 -28.11 10.12 1.19
CA PRO A 74 -29.00 11.25 0.90
C PRO A 74 -29.21 12.12 2.14
N ARG A 75 -29.07 13.43 1.99
CA ARG A 75 -29.20 14.40 3.10
C ARG A 75 -30.44 15.27 2.90
N PRO A 76 -31.16 15.62 3.98
CA PRO A 76 -32.25 16.59 3.87
C PRO A 76 -31.71 17.97 3.47
N VAL A 77 -32.45 18.68 2.60
CA VAL A 77 -32.09 20.02 2.14
C VAL A 77 -32.19 21.02 3.31
N PRO A 78 -31.17 21.85 3.57
CA PRO A 78 -31.28 22.93 4.54
C PRO A 78 -32.34 23.94 4.07
N ARG A 79 -33.24 24.35 4.97
CA ARG A 79 -34.30 25.32 4.68
C ARG A 79 -33.96 26.68 5.26
N THR A 80 -34.37 27.75 4.59
CA THR A 80 -34.29 29.12 5.10
C THR A 80 -35.23 29.32 6.30
N SER A 81 -35.08 30.43 7.03
CA SER A 81 -36.03 30.81 8.10
C SER A 81 -37.46 31.05 7.60
N ALA A 82 -37.64 31.25 6.29
CA ALA A 82 -38.92 31.37 5.62
C ALA A 82 -39.49 30.00 5.15
N GLY A 83 -38.77 28.90 5.38
CA GLY A 83 -39.20 27.54 5.01
C GLY A 83 -38.82 27.09 3.60
N GLU A 84 -38.22 27.97 2.79
CA GLU A 84 -37.81 27.67 1.40
C GLU A 84 -36.56 26.77 1.36
N PRO A 85 -36.51 25.71 0.52
CA PRO A 85 -35.33 24.85 0.36
C PRO A 85 -34.14 25.61 -0.25
N ILE A 86 -32.99 25.59 0.44
CA ILE A 86 -31.73 26.10 -0.08
C ILE A 86 -31.09 25.00 -0.92
N VAL A 87 -31.42 24.97 -2.22
CA VAL A 87 -30.86 24.00 -3.18
C VAL A 87 -29.48 24.50 -3.65
N PRO A 88 -28.38 23.80 -3.32
CA PRO A 88 -27.05 24.15 -3.80
C PRO A 88 -26.93 23.87 -5.31
N PRO A 89 -26.16 24.68 -6.06
CA PRO A 89 -25.94 24.45 -7.48
C PRO A 89 -25.20 23.12 -7.72
N ASN A 90 -25.46 22.48 -8.86
CA ASN A 90 -24.80 21.23 -9.28
C ASN A 90 -24.99 20.01 -8.35
N ALA A 91 -25.98 20.05 -7.46
CA ALA A 91 -26.38 18.91 -6.63
C ALA A 91 -27.74 18.37 -7.09
N PRO A 92 -27.88 17.05 -7.31
CA PRO A 92 -29.17 16.43 -7.55
C PRO A 92 -30.09 16.56 -6.33
N TYR A 93 -31.31 17.02 -6.57
CA TYR A 93 -32.33 17.34 -5.58
C TYR A 93 -33.68 16.76 -6.01
N CYS A 94 -34.39 16.13 -5.06
CA CYS A 94 -35.78 15.72 -5.25
C CYS A 94 -36.72 16.80 -4.71
N SER A 95 -37.56 17.37 -5.59
CA SER A 95 -38.55 18.39 -5.22
C SER A 95 -39.68 17.87 -4.33
N THR A 96 -40.04 16.61 -4.49
CA THR A 96 -41.12 15.97 -3.72
C THR A 96 -40.69 15.67 -2.29
N ASP A 97 -39.53 15.02 -2.12
CA ASP A 97 -39.09 14.51 -0.82
C ASP A 97 -38.14 15.48 -0.09
N GLY A 98 -37.66 16.53 -0.75
CA GLY A 98 -36.76 17.52 -0.15
C GLY A 98 -35.37 16.97 0.17
N LEU A 99 -34.89 16.01 -0.62
CA LEU A 99 -33.63 15.28 -0.39
C LEU A 99 -32.57 15.69 -1.41
N LEU A 100 -31.35 15.93 -0.93
CA LEU A 100 -30.13 16.07 -1.71
C LEU A 100 -29.44 14.72 -1.86
N TYR A 101 -29.15 14.37 -3.09
CA TYR A 101 -28.49 13.13 -3.45
C TYR A 101 -27.04 13.38 -3.90
N PRO A 102 -26.18 12.37 -3.82
CA PRO A 102 -24.82 12.46 -4.35
C PRO A 102 -24.83 12.61 -5.88
N ALA A 103 -23.73 13.14 -6.42
CA ALA A 103 -23.57 13.51 -7.82
C ALA A 103 -23.90 12.43 -8.87
N ARG A 104 -23.77 11.14 -8.49
CA ARG A 104 -24.04 10.02 -9.39
C ARG A 104 -25.50 9.57 -9.41
N ALA A 105 -26.30 9.99 -8.44
CA ALA A 105 -27.71 9.62 -8.39
C ALA A 105 -28.49 10.39 -9.46
N ARG A 106 -29.38 9.68 -10.15
CA ARG A 106 -30.29 10.26 -11.16
C ARG A 106 -31.77 10.11 -10.82
N ILE A 107 -32.09 9.15 -9.94
CA ILE A 107 -33.45 8.78 -9.59
C ILE A 107 -33.56 8.84 -8.06
N CYS A 108 -34.68 9.33 -7.55
CA CYS A 108 -34.98 9.29 -6.12
C CYS A 108 -35.32 7.86 -5.69
N GLU A 109 -34.68 7.37 -4.62
CA GLU A 109 -34.95 6.03 -4.07
C GLU A 109 -36.30 5.95 -3.32
N VAL A 110 -36.86 7.10 -2.94
CA VAL A 110 -38.12 7.20 -2.18
C VAL A 110 -39.32 7.29 -3.11
N CYS A 111 -39.37 8.28 -4.00
CA CYS A 111 -40.50 8.52 -4.90
C CYS A 111 -40.32 8.00 -6.34
N GLY A 112 -39.13 7.52 -6.70
CA GLY A 112 -38.84 7.01 -8.05
C GLY A 112 -38.79 8.08 -9.16
N GLN A 113 -38.91 9.36 -8.82
CA GLN A 113 -38.86 10.47 -9.80
C GLN A 113 -37.43 10.80 -10.21
N GLU A 114 -37.27 11.39 -11.39
CA GLU A 114 -35.99 11.90 -11.84
C GLU A 114 -35.55 13.09 -10.98
N LEU A 115 -34.28 13.07 -10.54
CA LEU A 115 -33.71 14.13 -9.74
C LEU A 115 -33.50 15.38 -10.58
N THR A 116 -33.64 16.54 -9.95
CA THR A 116 -33.42 17.83 -10.60
C THR A 116 -32.15 18.48 -10.10
N VAL A 117 -31.51 19.29 -10.95
CA VAL A 117 -30.32 20.06 -10.62
C VAL A 117 -30.57 21.53 -10.95
N ARG A 118 -30.12 22.39 -10.05
CA ARG A 118 -30.14 23.84 -10.25
C ARG A 118 -28.90 24.27 -11.05
N CYS A 119 -29.12 24.96 -12.16
CA CYS A 119 -28.03 25.49 -12.97
C CYS A 119 -27.30 26.63 -12.23
N PRO A 120 -25.96 26.67 -12.19
CA PRO A 120 -25.21 27.70 -11.46
C PRO A 120 -25.27 29.11 -12.07
N VAL A 121 -25.77 29.26 -13.30
CA VAL A 121 -25.76 30.55 -14.02
C VAL A 121 -27.14 31.16 -14.12
N ASP A 122 -28.16 30.39 -14.51
CA ASP A 122 -29.54 30.88 -14.68
C ASP A 122 -30.51 30.37 -13.61
N ASP A 123 -30.03 29.63 -12.61
CA ASP A 123 -30.81 29.11 -11.48
C ASP A 123 -32.03 28.24 -11.84
N THR A 124 -32.16 27.86 -13.11
CA THR A 124 -33.23 26.98 -13.58
C THR A 124 -33.04 25.56 -13.08
N LEU A 125 -34.15 24.92 -12.69
CA LEU A 125 -34.19 23.51 -12.32
C LEU A 125 -34.35 22.65 -13.58
N ARG A 126 -33.50 21.62 -13.71
CA ARG A 126 -33.46 20.73 -14.88
C ARG A 126 -33.26 19.28 -14.49
N PRO A 127 -33.58 18.31 -15.36
CA PRO A 127 -33.31 16.90 -15.08
C PRO A 127 -31.81 16.65 -14.89
N ALA A 128 -31.44 15.86 -13.89
CA ALA A 128 -30.06 15.49 -13.59
C ALA A 128 -29.43 14.61 -14.68
N ALA A 129 -30.20 14.00 -15.58
CA ALA A 129 -29.63 13.31 -16.75
C ALA A 129 -29.03 14.27 -17.78
N GLU A 130 -29.47 15.54 -17.81
CA GLU A 130 -28.95 16.54 -18.75
C GLU A 130 -27.69 17.21 -18.18
N SER A 131 -26.63 17.26 -18.99
CA SER A 131 -25.35 17.92 -18.64
C SER A 131 -25.18 19.30 -19.27
N LEU A 132 -26.19 19.79 -19.99
CA LEU A 132 -26.18 21.04 -20.71
C LEU A 132 -27.44 21.84 -20.40
N CYS A 133 -27.28 23.06 -19.91
CA CYS A 133 -28.38 24.00 -19.78
C CYS A 133 -28.78 24.51 -21.17
N ARG A 134 -29.99 24.18 -21.64
CA ARG A 134 -30.48 24.67 -22.95
C ARG A 134 -30.85 26.16 -22.96
N THR A 135 -30.99 26.79 -21.79
CA THR A 135 -31.33 28.22 -21.69
C THR A 135 -30.07 29.10 -21.71
N CYS A 136 -29.05 28.79 -20.90
CA CYS A 136 -27.82 29.59 -20.84
C CYS A 136 -26.61 28.97 -21.56
N GLY A 137 -26.75 27.76 -22.12
CA GLY A 137 -25.70 27.07 -22.88
C GLY A 137 -24.58 26.48 -22.03
N THR A 138 -24.68 26.53 -20.70
CA THR A 138 -23.62 26.07 -19.81
C THR A 138 -23.61 24.56 -19.68
N LYS A 139 -22.45 23.95 -19.90
CA LYS A 139 -22.22 22.54 -19.61
C LYS A 139 -21.83 22.40 -18.14
N TYR A 140 -22.60 21.65 -17.36
CA TYR A 140 -22.31 21.40 -15.96
C TYR A 140 -22.08 19.91 -15.72
N VAL A 141 -21.11 19.62 -14.86
CA VAL A 141 -20.78 18.26 -14.43
C VAL A 141 -21.26 18.11 -12.99
N LEU A 142 -22.19 17.19 -12.77
CA LEU A 142 -22.69 16.87 -11.44
C LEU A 142 -21.53 16.47 -10.53
N GLY A 143 -21.49 17.06 -9.32
CA GLY A 143 -20.47 16.75 -8.32
C GLY A 143 -19.20 17.60 -8.33
N ALA A 144 -19.10 18.58 -9.22
CA ALA A 144 -17.94 19.48 -9.25
C ALA A 144 -17.90 20.48 -8.07
N ALA A 145 -19.04 20.80 -7.44
CA ALA A 145 -19.13 21.87 -6.43
C ALA A 145 -19.59 21.43 -5.03
N SER A 146 -20.26 20.28 -4.87
CA SER A 146 -20.97 19.95 -3.61
C SER A 146 -20.74 18.55 -3.06
N THR A 147 -20.07 17.66 -3.80
CA THR A 147 -19.64 16.37 -3.24
C THR A 147 -18.40 16.59 -2.39
N ALA A 148 -18.61 17.01 -1.14
CA ALA A 148 -17.66 16.74 -0.07
C ALA A 148 -17.57 15.22 0.04
N LEU A 149 -16.66 14.62 -0.73
CA LEU A 149 -16.35 13.21 -0.70
C LEU A 149 -15.83 12.90 0.70
N THR A 150 -16.71 12.47 1.60
CA THR A 150 -16.32 12.00 2.91
C THR A 150 -15.56 10.70 2.74
N VAL A 151 -14.24 10.77 2.89
CA VAL A 151 -13.35 9.60 2.93
C VAL A 151 -13.70 8.79 4.17
N ARG A 152 -14.62 7.83 4.02
CA ARG A 152 -14.83 6.81 5.04
C ARG A 152 -13.69 5.80 4.90
N ARG A 153 -12.71 5.85 5.80
CA ARG A 153 -11.79 4.71 5.97
C ARG A 153 -12.68 3.53 6.35
N SER A 154 -12.87 2.59 5.44
CA SER A 154 -13.35 1.27 5.84
C SER A 154 -12.31 0.75 6.83
N ALA A 155 -12.70 0.61 8.10
CA ALA A 155 -11.94 -0.19 9.04
C ALA A 155 -11.98 -1.63 8.51
N GLY A 156 -11.04 -1.95 7.62
CA GLY A 156 -10.75 -3.34 7.30
C GLY A 156 -10.32 -4.02 8.60
N PRO A 157 -10.70 -5.28 8.82
CA PRO A 157 -10.35 -6.01 10.03
C PRO A 157 -8.82 -5.98 10.23
N PRO A 158 -8.34 -5.82 11.47
CA PRO A 158 -6.90 -5.69 11.72
C PRO A 158 -6.17 -6.93 11.23
N GLU A 159 -5.28 -6.75 10.26
CA GLU A 159 -4.32 -7.79 9.89
C GLU A 159 -3.23 -7.82 10.97
N GLY A 160 -3.24 -8.89 11.76
CA GLY A 160 -2.13 -9.23 12.66
C GLY A 160 -2.53 -9.37 14.11
N GLY A 161 -3.19 -10.48 14.45
CA GLY A 161 -3.49 -10.89 15.81
C GLY A 161 -3.27 -12.38 16.00
N ALA A 162 -2.06 -12.87 15.72
CA ALA A 162 -1.62 -14.21 16.09
C ALA A 162 -0.12 -14.20 16.40
N ALA A 163 0.22 -13.44 17.44
CA ALA A 163 1.41 -13.63 18.25
C ALA A 163 1.02 -13.29 19.69
N VAL A 164 0.41 -14.25 20.39
CA VAL A 164 0.36 -14.29 21.86
C VAL A 164 0.40 -15.76 22.29
N ALA A 165 1.44 -16.06 23.09
CA ALA A 165 1.73 -17.27 23.87
C ALA A 165 2.21 -18.52 23.11
#